data_AF-A0A9Q1A5X5-F1
#
_entry.id   AF-A0A9Q1A5X5-F1
#
_cell.length_a   1.000
_cell.length_b   1.000
_cell.length_c   1.000
_cell.angle_alpha   90.00
_cell.angle_beta   90.00
_cell.angle_gamma   90.00
#
_symmetry.space_group_name_H-M   'P 1'
#
loop_
_entity.id
_entity.type
_entity.pdbx_description
1 polymer ?
#
loop_
_entity_poly.entity_id
_entity_poly.type
_entity_poly.pdbx_seq_one_letter_code
_entity_poly.pdbx_strand_id
1 'polypeptide(L)'
;MGFRFIRAFIQNYGYGARSVYNSTYVVNYFVAGSTWINFDDVETVRAKISYAKEKGLLGYNVFQVINDDNWALSLAAQDEVRQGKRSWLWLKIVLPIALISILLASLMFYCRKKLFERKAAGTRVLGDRILSGRGTSLSAAAENFDSDAPALQVFSFESIKAATNNFSSENQLGRGGFGPVYKVLYG
;
A
#
# COMPACT_ATOMS: atom_id res chain seq x y z
N MET A 1 -13.61 -7.06 -52.44
CA MET A 1 -14.74 -6.41 -51.74
C MET A 1 -14.18 -5.55 -50.62
N GLY A 2 -14.64 -4.30 -50.44
CA GLY A 2 -14.19 -3.46 -49.31
C GLY A 2 -14.83 -3.87 -47.98
N PHE A 3 -14.15 -3.59 -46.86
CA PHE A 3 -14.62 -3.96 -45.52
C PHE A 3 -16.03 -3.44 -45.21
N ARG A 4 -16.32 -2.17 -45.54
CA ARG A 4 -17.68 -1.59 -45.38
C ARG A 4 -18.76 -2.41 -46.07
N PHE A 5 -18.46 -2.98 -47.25
CA PHE A 5 -19.43 -3.74 -48.02
C PHE A 5 -19.62 -5.13 -47.43
N ILE A 6 -18.53 -5.76 -46.97
CA ILE A 6 -18.59 -7.06 -46.29
C ILE A 6 -19.43 -6.93 -45.02
N ARG A 7 -19.16 -5.90 -44.22
CA ARG A 7 -19.90 -5.65 -42.97
C ARG A 7 -21.38 -5.38 -43.23
N ALA A 8 -21.71 -4.51 -44.17
CA ALA A 8 -23.10 -4.25 -44.55
C ALA A 8 -23.79 -5.51 -45.11
N PHE A 9 -23.09 -6.31 -45.92
CA PHE A 9 -23.60 -7.58 -46.44
C PHE A 9 -23.97 -8.55 -45.31
N ILE A 10 -23.08 -8.74 -44.32
CA ILE A 10 -23.34 -9.64 -43.18
C ILE A 10 -24.51 -9.13 -42.33
N GLN A 11 -24.55 -7.82 -42.05
CA GLN A 11 -25.64 -7.20 -41.27
C GLN A 11 -27.00 -7.37 -41.95
N ASN A 12 -27.05 -7.20 -43.27
CA ASN A 12 -28.27 -7.31 -44.06
C ASN A 12 -28.66 -8.75 -44.41
N TYR A 13 -27.80 -9.74 -44.14
CA TYR A 13 -28.09 -11.15 -44.43
C TYR A 13 -29.27 -11.70 -43.61
N GLY A 14 -29.54 -11.11 -42.44
CA GLY A 14 -30.63 -11.52 -41.55
C GLY A 14 -30.28 -12.73 -40.67
N TYR A 15 -31.28 -13.31 -40.00
CA TYR A 15 -31.16 -14.53 -39.17
C TYR A 15 -30.08 -14.49 -38.07
N GLY A 16 -29.67 -13.31 -37.62
CA GLY A 16 -28.60 -13.17 -36.62
C GLY A 16 -27.20 -13.49 -37.16
N ALA A 17 -27.02 -13.45 -38.49
CA ALA A 17 -25.73 -13.62 -39.16
C ALA A 17 -24.63 -12.74 -38.56
N ARG A 18 -23.49 -13.36 -38.23
CA ARG A 18 -22.29 -12.70 -37.70
C ARG A 18 -21.04 -13.37 -38.25
N SER A 19 -19.97 -12.60 -38.39
CA SER A 19 -18.64 -13.17 -38.60
C SER A 19 -18.13 -13.87 -37.35
N VAL A 20 -17.24 -14.83 -37.53
CA VAL A 20 -16.56 -15.56 -36.46
C VAL A 20 -15.07 -15.23 -36.53
N TYR A 21 -14.47 -14.88 -35.40
CA TYR A 21 -13.03 -14.70 -35.29
C TYR A 21 -12.35 -16.06 -35.05
N ASN A 22 -11.33 -16.37 -35.84
CA ASN A 22 -10.47 -17.52 -35.67
C ASN A 22 -9.11 -17.06 -35.14
N SER A 23 -8.79 -17.38 -33.88
CA SER A 23 -7.54 -16.99 -33.24
C SER A 23 -6.32 -17.76 -33.73
N THR A 24 -6.49 -18.99 -34.23
CA THR A 24 -5.40 -19.80 -34.79
C THR A 24 -4.84 -19.17 -36.06
N TYR A 25 -5.72 -18.65 -36.92
CA TYR A 25 -5.33 -18.04 -38.20
C TYR A 25 -5.36 -16.50 -38.18
N VAL A 26 -5.84 -15.90 -37.08
CA VAL A 26 -5.97 -14.45 -36.90
C VAL A 26 -6.74 -13.83 -38.07
N VAL A 27 -7.96 -14.32 -38.28
CA VAL A 27 -8.86 -13.90 -39.37
C VAL A 27 -10.31 -13.96 -38.92
N ASN A 28 -11.15 -13.07 -39.44
CA ASN A 28 -12.60 -13.19 -39.34
C ASN A 28 -13.14 -13.86 -40.61
N TYR A 29 -14.11 -14.74 -40.44
CA TYR A 29 -14.79 -15.36 -41.57
C TYR A 29 -16.29 -15.38 -41.37
N PHE A 30 -17.03 -15.39 -42.48
CA PHE A 30 -18.47 -15.50 -42.51
C PHE A 30 -18.85 -16.63 -43.46
N VAL A 31 -19.76 -17.51 -43.02
CA VAL A 31 -20.27 -18.62 -43.82
C VAL A 31 -21.79 -18.62 -43.74
N ALA A 32 -22.45 -18.60 -44.89
CA ALA A 32 -23.89 -18.79 -44.96
C ALA A 32 -24.31 -19.40 -46.31
N GLY A 33 -24.93 -20.57 -46.26
CA GLY A 33 -25.20 -21.38 -47.46
C GLY A 33 -23.90 -21.70 -48.20
N SER A 34 -23.86 -21.38 -49.49
CA SER A 34 -22.67 -21.49 -50.34
C SER A 34 -21.75 -20.27 -50.32
N THR A 35 -22.07 -19.24 -49.53
CA THR A 35 -21.27 -18.02 -49.44
C THR A 35 -20.24 -18.14 -48.32
N TRP A 36 -18.98 -17.90 -48.67
CA TRP A 36 -17.87 -17.88 -47.71
C TRP A 36 -17.01 -16.64 -47.94
N ILE A 37 -16.74 -15.88 -46.87
CA ILE A 37 -16.00 -14.63 -46.94
C ILE A 37 -14.98 -14.59 -45.79
N ASN A 38 -13.70 -14.46 -46.12
CA ASN A 38 -12.63 -14.15 -45.17
C ASN A 38 -12.27 -12.67 -45.24
N PHE A 39 -12.05 -12.05 -44.08
CA PHE A 39 -11.67 -10.65 -43.98
C PHE A 39 -11.04 -10.33 -42.62
N ASP A 40 -10.47 -9.13 -42.51
CA ASP A 40 -9.96 -8.60 -41.24
C ASP A 40 -11.04 -7.71 -40.61
N ASP A 41 -11.73 -8.21 -39.58
CA ASP A 41 -12.59 -7.37 -38.73
C ASP A 41 -11.76 -6.74 -37.61
N VAL A 42 -12.44 -5.99 -36.75
CA VAL A 42 -11.85 -5.24 -35.65
C VAL A 42 -10.93 -6.10 -34.77
N GLU A 43 -11.34 -7.31 -34.38
CA GLU A 43 -10.54 -8.21 -33.54
C GLU A 43 -9.25 -8.65 -34.23
N THR A 44 -9.34 -9.00 -35.51
CA THR A 44 -8.19 -9.39 -36.33
C THR A 44 -7.21 -8.23 -36.50
N VAL A 45 -7.70 -7.03 -36.78
CA VAL A 45 -6.86 -5.83 -36.93
C VAL A 45 -6.13 -5.53 -35.62
N ARG A 46 -6.82 -5.61 -34.47
CA ARG A 46 -6.17 -5.45 -33.15
C ARG A 46 -5.05 -6.46 -32.98
N ALA A 47 -5.34 -7.76 -33.16
CA ALA A 47 -4.36 -8.82 -32.98
C ALA A 47 -3.12 -8.66 -33.87
N LYS A 48 -3.30 -8.32 -35.16
CA LYS A 48 -2.18 -8.08 -36.09
C LYS A 48 -1.33 -6.88 -35.68
N ILE A 49 -1.94 -5.83 -35.14
CA ILE A 49 -1.22 -4.64 -34.68
C ILE A 49 -0.50 -4.88 -33.36
N SER A 50 -1.10 -5.65 -32.45
CA SER A 50 -0.41 -6.11 -31.23
C SER A 50 0.81 -6.96 -31.62
N TYR A 51 0.68 -7.87 -32.59
CA TYR A 51 1.79 -8.66 -33.12
C TYR A 51 2.90 -7.79 -33.72
N ALA A 52 2.55 -6.82 -34.58
CA ALA A 52 3.55 -5.93 -35.19
C ALA A 52 4.37 -5.18 -34.14
N LYS A 53 3.74 -4.74 -33.05
CA LYS A 53 4.43 -4.11 -31.92
C LYS A 53 5.32 -5.08 -31.16
N GLU A 54 4.82 -6.28 -30.85
CA GLU A 54 5.59 -7.31 -30.17
C GLU A 54 6.88 -7.64 -30.94
N LYS A 55 6.78 -7.70 -32.26
CA LYS A 55 7.93 -7.93 -33.16
C LYS A 55 8.79 -6.70 -33.41
N GLY A 56 8.46 -5.54 -32.83
CA GLY A 56 9.23 -4.31 -33.01
C GLY A 56 9.22 -3.80 -34.46
N LEU A 57 8.16 -4.09 -35.23
CA LEU A 57 8.02 -3.58 -36.58
C LEU A 57 7.76 -2.08 -36.57
N LEU A 58 8.22 -1.39 -37.62
CA LEU A 58 8.11 0.07 -37.72
C LEU A 58 6.65 0.57 -37.75
N GLY A 59 5.73 -0.22 -38.30
CA GLY A 59 4.33 0.15 -38.41
C GLY A 59 3.53 -0.80 -39.28
N TYR A 60 2.39 -0.30 -39.77
CA TYR A 60 1.45 -1.00 -40.64
C TYR A 60 0.96 -0.06 -41.75
N ASN A 61 0.45 -0.63 -42.84
CA ASN A 61 -0.18 0.09 -43.94
C ASN A 61 -1.59 -0.47 -44.16
N VAL A 62 -2.53 0.36 -44.60
CA VAL A 62 -3.92 0.01 -44.86
C VAL A 62 -4.27 0.26 -46.33
N PHE A 63 -4.68 -0.79 -47.02
CA PHE A 63 -5.17 -0.71 -48.40
C PHE A 63 -6.65 -1.14 -48.47
N GLN A 64 -7.60 -0.28 -48.83
CA GLN A 64 -7.50 1.18 -48.89
C GLN A 64 -8.39 1.77 -47.82
N VAL A 65 -7.99 2.92 -47.29
CA VAL A 65 -8.71 3.64 -46.23
C VAL A 65 -10.17 3.89 -46.61
N ILE A 66 -10.45 4.14 -47.90
CA ILE A 66 -11.82 4.34 -48.38
C ILE A 66 -12.72 3.11 -48.18
N ASN A 67 -12.17 1.92 -47.98
CA ASN A 67 -12.97 0.71 -47.77
C ASN A 67 -13.32 0.47 -46.30
N ASP A 68 -12.81 1.29 -45.37
CA ASP A 68 -13.16 1.20 -43.95
C ASP A 68 -14.63 1.59 -43.72
N ASP A 69 -15.20 1.08 -42.64
CA ASP A 69 -16.57 1.35 -42.21
C ASP A 69 -16.53 2.29 -41.01
N ASN A 70 -16.85 3.57 -41.24
CA ASN A 70 -16.82 4.62 -40.21
C ASN A 70 -15.51 4.62 -39.40
N TRP A 71 -14.38 4.41 -40.08
CA TRP A 71 -13.05 4.34 -39.49
C TRP A 71 -12.86 3.22 -38.45
N ALA A 72 -13.72 2.20 -38.41
CA ALA A 72 -13.69 1.18 -37.37
C ALA A 72 -12.35 0.43 -37.31
N LEU A 73 -11.79 0.04 -38.45
CA LEU A 73 -10.50 -0.66 -38.47
C LEU A 73 -9.35 0.30 -38.14
N SER A 74 -9.42 1.53 -38.65
CA SER A 74 -8.44 2.58 -38.37
C SER A 74 -8.40 2.99 -36.89
N LEU A 75 -9.56 3.04 -36.23
CA LEU A 75 -9.69 3.32 -34.80
C LEU A 75 -9.21 2.14 -33.97
N ALA A 76 -9.56 0.90 -34.34
CA ALA A 76 -9.05 -0.30 -33.69
C ALA A 76 -7.52 -0.33 -33.71
N ALA A 77 -6.92 0.06 -34.84
CA ALA A 77 -5.49 0.20 -35.00
C ALA A 77 -4.88 1.26 -34.08
N GLN A 78 -5.50 2.45 -34.02
CA GLN A 78 -5.05 3.54 -33.17
C GLN A 78 -5.16 3.22 -31.67
N ASP A 79 -6.26 2.60 -31.25
CA ASP A 79 -6.53 2.30 -29.84
C ASP A 79 -5.48 1.38 -29.24
N GLU A 80 -5.09 0.33 -29.98
CA GLU A 80 -3.99 -0.54 -29.59
C GLU A 80 -2.70 0.27 -29.36
N VAL A 81 -2.41 1.26 -30.23
CA VAL A 81 -1.19 2.09 -30.11
C VAL A 81 -1.29 2.98 -28.87
N ARG A 82 -2.46 3.60 -28.65
CA ARG A 82 -2.72 4.45 -27.49
C ARG A 82 -2.67 3.68 -26.19
N GLN A 83 -3.17 2.46 -26.14
CA GLN A 83 -3.15 1.61 -24.96
C GLN A 83 -1.72 1.30 -24.52
N GLY A 84 -0.85 0.89 -25.46
CA GLY A 84 0.57 0.67 -25.18
C GLY A 84 1.30 1.94 -24.70
N LYS A 85 0.96 3.10 -25.28
CA LYS A 85 1.53 4.39 -24.81
C LYS A 85 1.03 4.75 -23.41
N ARG A 86 -0.26 4.54 -23.12
CA ARG A 86 -0.87 4.82 -21.81
C ARG A 86 -0.27 3.95 -20.70
N SER A 87 -0.10 2.66 -20.92
CA SER A 87 0.52 1.77 -19.93
C SER A 87 1.96 2.21 -19.62
N TRP A 88 2.73 2.57 -20.64
CA TRP A 88 4.08 3.12 -20.47
C TRP A 88 4.12 4.45 -19.70
N LEU A 89 3.15 5.34 -19.95
CA LEU A 89 3.03 6.61 -19.21
C LEU A 89 2.73 6.39 -17.73
N TRP A 90 1.82 5.46 -17.39
CA TRP A 90 1.51 5.13 -16.00
C TRP A 90 2.71 4.56 -15.24
N LEU A 91 3.50 3.68 -15.89
CA LEU A 91 4.74 3.16 -15.30
C LEU A 91 5.72 4.29 -14.94
N LYS A 92 5.84 5.30 -15.79
CA LYS A 92 6.69 6.49 -15.52
C LYS A 92 6.18 7.37 -14.38
N ILE A 93 4.89 7.37 -14.09
CA ILE A 93 4.28 8.16 -12.99
C ILE A 93 4.36 7.41 -11.67
N VAL A 94 4.10 6.10 -11.66
CA VAL A 94 4.07 5.29 -10.43
C VAL A 94 5.46 5.10 -9.84
N LEU A 95 6.48 4.91 -10.68
CA LEU A 95 7.87 4.68 -10.26
C LEU A 95 8.42 5.80 -9.32
N PRO A 96 8.36 7.11 -9.67
CA PRO A 96 8.85 8.16 -8.80
C PRO A 96 8.02 8.33 -7.53
N ILE A 97 6.70 8.13 -7.59
CA ILE A 97 5.83 8.21 -6.40
C ILE A 97 6.21 7.13 -5.39
N ALA A 98 6.44 5.90 -5.86
CA ALA A 98 6.90 4.81 -5.01
C ALA A 98 8.26 5.13 -4.37
N LEU A 99 9.23 5.63 -5.14
CA LEU A 99 10.56 6.02 -4.62
C LEU A 99 10.45 7.12 -3.55
N ILE A 100 9.65 8.16 -3.77
CA ILE A 100 9.44 9.25 -2.80
C ILE A 100 8.79 8.70 -1.52
N SER A 101 7.80 7.81 -1.64
CA SER A 101 7.13 7.21 -0.48
C SER A 101 8.09 6.39 0.39
N ILE A 102 9.03 5.65 -0.22
CA ILE A 102 10.08 4.88 0.47
C ILE A 102 11.06 5.83 1.18
N LEU A 103 11.48 6.92 0.52
CA LEU A 103 12.34 7.93 1.13
C LEU A 103 11.68 8.62 2.33
N LEU A 104 10.40 8.99 2.22
CA LEU A 104 9.65 9.57 3.34
C LEU A 104 9.47 8.58 4.50
N ALA A 105 9.15 7.31 4.20
CA ALA A 105 9.01 6.27 5.22
C ALA A 105 10.33 6.00 5.95
N SER A 106 11.44 5.91 5.21
CA SER A 106 12.78 5.73 5.79
C SER A 106 13.23 6.93 6.62
N LEU A 107 12.97 8.17 6.16
CA LEU A 107 13.23 9.38 6.93
C LEU A 107 12.38 9.41 8.21
N MET A 108 11.09 9.09 8.13
CA MET A 108 10.22 8.99 9.30
C MET A 108 10.73 7.93 10.28
N PHE A 109 11.14 6.76 9.80
CA PHE A 109 11.72 5.71 10.63
C PHE A 109 13.02 6.16 11.30
N TYR A 110 13.92 6.79 10.54
CA TYR A 110 15.17 7.36 11.06
C TYR A 110 14.90 8.44 12.12
N CYS A 111 13.97 9.36 11.85
CA CYS A 111 13.56 10.40 12.80
C CYS A 111 12.97 9.80 14.07
N ARG A 112 12.09 8.78 13.96
CA ARG A 112 11.54 8.08 15.14
C ARG A 112 12.62 7.39 15.95
N LYS A 113 13.58 6.72 15.30
CA LYS A 113 14.72 6.09 15.97
C LYS A 113 15.61 7.11 16.68
N LYS A 114 15.99 8.20 16.01
CA LYS A 114 16.84 9.26 16.58
C LYS A 114 16.14 10.00 17.72
N LEU A 115 14.83 10.21 17.63
CA LEU A 115 14.03 10.79 18.72
C LEU A 115 13.87 9.82 19.89
N PHE A 116 13.82 8.51 19.66
CA PHE A 116 13.83 7.50 20.71
C PHE A 116 15.18 7.44 21.43
N GLU A 117 16.30 7.50 20.70
CA GLU A 117 17.65 7.60 21.29
C GLU A 117 17.82 8.92 22.07
N ARG A 118 17.28 10.04 21.57
CA ARG A 118 17.22 11.31 22.29
C ARG A 118 16.30 11.27 23.50
N LYS A 119 15.21 10.50 23.49
CA LYS A 119 14.39 10.25 24.69
C LYS A 119 15.12 9.34 25.67
N ALA A 120 15.87 8.33 25.24
CA ALA A 120 16.69 7.54 26.15
C ALA A 120 17.82 8.38 26.82
N ALA A 121 18.41 9.33 26.10
CA ALA A 121 19.36 10.30 26.65
C ALA A 121 18.67 11.42 27.47
N GLY A 122 17.52 11.90 27.02
CA GLY A 122 16.72 12.94 27.66
C GLY A 122 15.99 12.46 28.90
N THR A 123 15.61 11.19 29.00
CA THR A 123 15.10 10.53 30.21
C THR A 123 16.25 10.25 31.19
N ARG A 124 17.50 10.09 30.71
CA ARG A 124 18.68 10.08 31.60
C ARG A 124 18.99 11.47 32.17
N VAL A 125 18.89 12.54 31.37
CA VAL A 125 19.13 13.93 31.82
C VAL A 125 17.94 14.54 32.59
N LEU A 126 16.70 14.25 32.19
CA LEU A 126 15.49 14.61 32.93
C LEU A 126 15.32 13.72 34.16
N GLY A 127 15.75 12.45 34.11
CA GLY A 127 15.86 11.57 35.27
C GLY A 127 16.87 12.10 36.29
N ASP A 128 18.07 12.51 35.86
CA ASP A 128 19.06 13.17 36.72
C ASP A 128 18.57 14.51 37.28
N ARG A 129 17.86 15.32 36.48
CA ARG A 129 17.35 16.63 36.93
C ARG A 129 16.06 16.54 37.77
N ILE A 130 15.23 15.51 37.60
CA ILE A 130 14.07 15.22 38.47
C ILE A 130 14.53 14.50 39.76
N LEU A 131 15.58 13.66 39.73
CA LEU A 131 16.20 13.08 40.93
C LEU A 131 16.98 14.11 41.74
N SER A 132 17.51 15.16 41.11
CA SER A 132 18.19 16.26 41.79
C SER A 132 17.29 17.46 42.12
N GLY A 133 16.02 17.45 41.71
CA GLY A 133 15.12 18.57 41.92
C GLY A 133 13.66 18.17 41.80
N ARG A 134 12.95 18.26 42.93
CA ARG A 134 11.49 18.11 43.07
C ARG A 134 11.00 16.67 43.32
N GLY A 135 11.13 16.27 44.58
CA GLY A 135 9.98 15.64 45.22
C GLY A 135 8.81 16.62 45.13
N THR A 136 7.76 16.26 44.38
CA THR A 136 6.34 16.61 44.59
C THR A 136 5.52 16.17 43.37
N SER A 137 4.59 15.26 43.65
CA SER A 137 3.28 14.98 43.02
C SER A 137 3.16 14.76 41.50
N LEU A 138 2.48 13.65 41.16
CA LEU A 138 1.33 13.51 40.23
C LEU A 138 1.09 11.99 40.04
N SER A 139 0.23 11.35 40.83
CA SER A 139 -1.21 11.19 40.57
C SER A 139 -1.55 10.74 39.14
N ALA A 140 -1.86 9.46 39.01
CA ALA A 140 -2.76 8.92 37.98
C ALA A 140 -3.43 7.64 38.51
N ALA A 141 -4.35 7.80 39.45
CA ALA A 141 -5.50 6.90 39.60
C ALA A 141 -6.55 7.68 40.39
N ALA A 142 -7.68 7.93 39.74
CA ALA A 142 -8.83 8.60 40.33
C ALA A 142 -9.36 7.79 41.51
N GLU A 143 -9.54 8.42 42.67
CA GLU A 143 -10.73 8.31 43.51
C GLU A 143 -10.89 9.61 44.30
N ASN A 144 -12.09 10.20 44.23
CA ASN A 144 -12.48 11.34 45.05
C ASN A 144 -12.77 10.85 46.48
N PHE A 145 -11.98 11.29 47.46
CA PHE A 145 -12.43 11.38 48.84
C PHE A 145 -11.95 12.70 49.44
N ASP A 146 -12.92 13.55 49.74
CA ASP A 146 -12.78 14.76 50.54
C ASP A 146 -12.67 14.35 52.01
N SER A 147 -11.55 14.66 52.66
CA SER A 147 -11.38 14.87 54.11
C SER A 147 -9.89 14.85 54.50
N ASP A 148 -9.36 16.03 54.80
CA ASP A 148 -8.40 16.39 55.87
C ASP A 148 -7.43 15.33 56.46
N ALA A 149 -6.89 14.43 55.64
CA ALA A 149 -5.90 13.45 56.05
C ALA A 149 -4.47 14.00 55.79
N PRO A 150 -3.55 13.93 56.77
CA PRO A 150 -2.17 14.37 56.57
C PRO A 150 -1.57 13.57 55.41
N ALA A 151 -0.96 14.30 54.46
CA ALA A 151 -0.46 13.81 53.17
C ALA A 151 0.10 12.38 53.26
N LEU A 152 -0.71 11.41 52.84
CA LEU A 152 -0.34 10.00 52.89
C LEU A 152 0.82 9.76 51.92
N GLN A 153 2.01 9.50 52.44
CA GLN A 153 3.18 9.28 51.60
C GLN A 153 3.15 7.83 51.10
N VAL A 154 2.83 7.66 49.82
CA VAL A 154 2.82 6.35 49.17
C VAL A 154 4.22 6.03 48.65
N PHE A 155 4.79 4.94 49.14
CA PHE A 155 6.10 4.44 48.68
C PHE A 155 5.93 3.29 47.69
N SER A 156 6.74 3.28 46.64
CA SER A 156 6.78 2.14 45.72
C SER A 156 7.47 0.94 46.38
N PHE A 157 7.11 -0.28 45.95
CA PHE A 157 7.76 -1.50 46.43
C PHE A 157 9.29 -1.46 46.21
N GLU A 158 9.75 -0.95 45.08
CA GLU A 158 11.17 -0.81 44.77
C GLU A 158 11.88 0.14 45.75
N SER A 159 11.21 1.23 46.16
CA SER A 159 11.73 2.14 47.18
C SER A 159 11.89 1.43 48.52
N ILE A 160 10.89 0.66 48.96
CA ILE A 160 10.93 -0.10 50.22
C ILE A 160 12.00 -1.20 50.16
N LYS A 161 12.09 -1.90 49.02
CA LYS A 161 13.09 -2.95 48.78
C LYS A 161 14.51 -2.38 48.81
N ALA A 162 14.77 -1.25 48.17
CA ALA A 162 16.07 -0.60 48.21
C ALA A 162 16.40 -0.11 49.63
N ALA A 163 15.44 0.57 50.27
CA ALA A 163 15.56 1.10 51.63
C ALA A 163 15.92 0.02 52.66
N THR A 164 15.37 -1.20 52.51
CA THR A 164 15.62 -2.33 53.41
C THR A 164 16.81 -3.21 53.01
N ASN A 165 17.58 -2.82 51.98
CA ASN A 165 18.60 -3.66 51.34
C ASN A 165 18.05 -5.04 50.96
N ASN A 166 17.01 -5.03 50.13
CA ASN A 166 16.29 -6.20 49.66
C ASN A 166 15.78 -7.10 50.80
N PHE A 167 15.24 -6.49 51.87
CA PHE A 167 14.77 -7.19 53.07
C PHE A 167 15.84 -8.09 53.71
N SER A 168 17.10 -7.62 53.76
CA SER A 168 18.17 -8.38 54.41
C SER A 168 17.83 -8.68 55.87
N SER A 169 18.11 -9.91 56.31
CA SER A 169 17.97 -10.33 57.71
C SER A 169 18.82 -9.50 58.68
N GLU A 170 19.91 -8.89 58.21
CA GLU A 170 20.75 -7.99 59.03
C GLU A 170 20.04 -6.67 59.38
N ASN A 171 19.01 -6.31 58.61
CA ASN A 171 18.19 -5.13 58.84
C ASN A 171 16.87 -5.44 59.56
N GLN A 172 16.62 -6.71 59.88
CA GLN A 172 15.42 -7.08 60.60
C GLN A 172 15.53 -6.68 62.07
N LEU A 173 14.59 -5.85 62.52
CA LEU A 173 14.48 -5.42 63.92
C LEU A 173 13.73 -6.44 64.78
N GLY A 174 12.84 -7.23 64.18
CA GLY A 174 12.10 -8.27 64.88
C GLY A 174 11.02 -8.94 64.02
N ARG A 175 10.32 -9.92 64.60
CA ARG A 175 9.17 -10.59 63.97
C ARG A 175 8.08 -10.83 65.02
N GLY A 176 6.86 -10.37 64.73
CA GLY A 176 5.69 -10.59 65.58
C GLY A 176 4.47 -11.07 64.78
N GLY A 177 3.28 -11.04 65.39
CA GLY A 177 2.02 -11.44 64.76
C GLY A 177 1.62 -10.63 63.51
N PHE A 178 2.24 -9.47 63.32
CA PHE A 178 2.06 -8.60 62.15
C PHE A 178 3.17 -8.74 61.09
N GLY A 179 4.11 -9.67 61.27
CA GLY A 179 5.19 -9.95 60.33
C GLY A 179 6.58 -9.40 60.74
N PRO A 180 7.56 -9.49 59.84
CA PRO A 180 8.92 -8.98 60.07
C PRO A 180 8.98 -7.46 59.91
N VAL A 181 9.73 -6.80 60.79
CA VAL A 181 9.97 -5.35 60.76
C VAL A 181 11.43 -5.10 60.39
N TYR A 182 11.69 -4.21 59.45
CA TYR A 182 13.04 -3.88 58.96
C TYR A 182 13.38 -2.41 59.21
N LYS A 183 14.65 -2.12 59.51
CA LYS A 183 15.20 -0.76 59.49
C LYS A 183 15.53 -0.34 58.05
N VAL A 184 15.42 0.96 57.79
CA VAL A 184 15.77 1.58 56.50
C VAL A 184 17.20 2.11 56.56
N LEU A 185 17.97 1.92 55.49
CA LEU A 185 19.39 2.31 55.41
C LEU A 185 19.63 3.70 54.79
N TYR A 186 18.65 4.30 54.09
CA TYR A 186 18.78 5.63 53.45
C TYR A 186 17.46 6.40 53.51
N GLY A 187 17.53 7.69 53.86
CA GLY A 187 16.46 8.68 53.78
C GLY A 187 16.81 9.80 52.81
#